data_AF-A0A0F9LTR2-F1
#
_entry.id   AF-A0A0F9LTR2-F1
#
_cell.length_a   1.000
_cell.length_b   1.000
_cell.length_c   1.000
_cell.angle_alpha   90.00
_cell.angle_beta   90.00
_cell.angle_gamma   90.00
#
_symmetry.space_group_name_H-M   'P 1'
#
loop_
_entity.id
_entity.type
_entity.pdbx_description
1 polymer ?
#
loop_
_entity_poly.entity_id
_entity_poly.type
_entity_poly.pdbx_seq_one_letter_code
_entity_poly.pdbx_strand_id
1 'polypeptide(L)'
;GYHTSAQSKRELLQLLDKAYAQTNYVNHSFLALGEAERYIEYPGGGVGPAGLARESKSARLTHGDRVIGDALTLEALETAPKLRRKKPKAPFRSVAHRMKLYKEKIAVAKSRKPWRHKYDFSKDTTW
;
A
#
# COMPACT_ATOMS: atom_id res chain seq x y z
N GLY A 1 2.72 -15.67 1.73
CA GLY A 1 1.43 -15.91 2.43
C GLY A 1 1.58 -15.47 3.86
N TYR A 2 0.48 -15.30 4.59
CA TYR A 2 0.55 -14.96 6.01
C TYR A 2 1.04 -16.18 6.82
N HIS A 3 2.16 -16.03 7.51
CA HIS A 3 2.71 -17.05 8.41
C HIS A 3 2.48 -16.61 9.85
N THR A 4 1.66 -17.36 10.58
CA THR A 4 1.19 -16.96 11.90
C THR A 4 2.05 -17.57 13.02
N SER A 5 2.46 -16.72 13.95
CA SER A 5 2.92 -17.09 15.29
C SER A 5 2.04 -16.35 16.31
N ALA A 6 2.02 -16.78 17.57
CA ALA A 6 1.23 -16.10 18.60
C ALA A 6 1.62 -14.61 18.72
N GLN A 7 2.91 -14.31 18.56
CA GLN A 7 3.43 -12.94 18.60
C GLN A 7 3.05 -12.15 17.33
N SER A 8 3.21 -12.72 16.13
CA SER A 8 2.87 -12.00 14.89
C SER A 8 1.36 -11.74 14.78
N LYS A 9 0.52 -12.65 15.31
CA LYS A 9 -0.92 -12.43 15.41
C LYS A 9 -1.25 -11.28 16.36
N ARG A 10 -0.58 -11.18 17.50
CA ARG A 10 -0.76 -10.07 18.46
C ARG A 10 -0.38 -8.74 17.82
N GLU A 11 0.78 -8.66 17.20
CA GLU A 11 1.27 -7.45 16.53
C GLU A 11 0.32 -6.99 15.43
N LEU A 12 -0.18 -7.92 14.62
CA LEU A 12 -1.16 -7.66 13.56
C LEU A 12 -2.46 -7.08 14.12
N LEU A 13 -2.98 -7.64 15.23
CA LEU A 13 -4.20 -7.16 15.87
C LEU A 13 -4.00 -5.81 16.57
N GLN A 14 -2.82 -5.55 17.15
CA GLN A 14 -2.47 -4.24 17.70
C GLN A 14 -2.40 -3.16 16.61
N LEU A 15 -1.97 -3.52 15.40
CA LEU A 15 -1.98 -2.61 14.26
C LEU A 15 -3.42 -2.23 13.86
N LEU A 16 -4.32 -3.21 13.83
CA LEU A 16 -5.74 -2.96 13.60
C LEU A 16 -6.37 -2.08 14.70
N ASP A 17 -6.07 -2.37 15.97
CA ASP A 17 -6.56 -1.59 17.12
C ASP A 17 -6.11 -0.12 17.06
N LYS A 18 -4.82 0.12 16.76
CA LYS A 18 -4.31 1.48 16.52
C LYS A 18 -5.02 2.17 15.36
N ALA A 19 -5.34 1.46 14.29
CA ALA A 19 -6.03 2.02 13.13
C ALA A 19 -7.46 2.46 13.48
N TYR A 20 -8.17 1.67 14.30
CA TYR A 20 -9.47 2.07 14.84
C TYR A 20 -9.38 3.26 15.81
N ALA A 21 -8.38 3.27 16.69
CA ALA A 21 -8.19 4.35 17.66
C ALA A 21 -7.86 5.71 16.99
N GLN A 22 -7.12 5.71 15.89
CA GLN A 22 -6.67 6.93 15.21
C GLN A 22 -7.73 7.54 14.28
N THR A 23 -8.94 6.96 14.15
CA THR A 23 -10.03 7.40 13.25
C THR A 23 -9.69 7.44 11.74
N ASN A 24 -8.49 6.98 11.36
CA ASN A 24 -8.01 6.99 9.96
C ASN A 24 -8.46 5.76 9.16
N TYR A 25 -9.08 4.79 9.82
CA TYR A 25 -9.62 3.59 9.20
C TYR A 25 -11.06 3.37 9.67
N VAL A 26 -11.97 3.25 8.71
CA VAL A 26 -13.40 2.98 8.98
C VAL A 26 -13.76 1.65 8.34
N ASN A 27 -14.07 0.67 9.18
CA ASN A 27 -14.66 -0.58 8.74
C ASN A 27 -16.18 -0.46 8.70
N HIS A 28 -16.77 -0.52 7.51
CA HIS A 28 -18.22 -0.39 7.33
C HIS A 28 -18.99 -1.69 7.60
N SER A 29 -18.30 -2.80 7.86
CA SER A 29 -18.94 -4.09 8.14
C SER A 29 -19.30 -4.21 9.61
N PHE A 30 -20.58 -4.04 9.94
CA PHE A 30 -21.09 -4.24 11.31
C PHE A 30 -20.75 -5.62 11.88
N LEU A 31 -20.76 -6.64 11.03
CA LEU A 31 -20.43 -8.00 11.45
C LEU A 31 -18.95 -8.11 11.84
N ALA A 32 -18.04 -7.51 11.08
CA ALA A 32 -16.61 -7.52 11.39
C ALA A 32 -16.31 -6.72 12.67
N LEU A 33 -16.97 -5.57 12.86
CA LEU A 33 -16.87 -4.78 14.09
C LEU A 33 -17.34 -5.56 15.32
N GLY A 34 -18.49 -6.23 15.23
CA GLY A 34 -19.00 -7.06 16.31
C GLY A 34 -18.14 -8.30 16.59
N GLU A 35 -17.39 -8.81 15.61
CA GLU A 35 -16.35 -9.83 15.84
C GLU A 35 -15.12 -9.23 16.52
N ALA A 36 -14.65 -8.06 16.07
CA ALA A 36 -13.48 -7.38 16.62
C ALA A 36 -13.66 -6.98 18.10
N GLU A 37 -14.85 -6.51 18.49
CA GLU A 37 -15.15 -6.14 19.88
C GLU A 37 -15.01 -7.34 20.86
N ARG A 38 -15.21 -8.56 20.36
CA ARG A 38 -15.09 -9.77 21.18
C ARG A 38 -13.65 -10.24 21.34
N TYR A 39 -12.67 -9.67 20.64
CA TYR A 39 -11.28 -10.10 20.78
C TYR A 39 -10.70 -9.67 22.13
N ILE A 40 -10.10 -10.62 22.84
CA ILE A 40 -9.46 -10.40 24.14
C ILE A 40 -8.08 -11.04 24.18
N GLU A 41 -7.22 -10.54 25.06
CA GLU A 41 -6.00 -11.23 25.44
C GLU A 41 -6.32 -12.30 26.50
N TYR A 42 -5.91 -13.53 26.24
CA TYR A 42 -6.06 -14.63 27.19
C TYR A 42 -4.95 -14.57 28.25
N PRO A 43 -5.23 -14.97 29.51
CA PRO A 43 -4.24 -14.98 30.59
C PRO A 43 -2.96 -15.80 30.27
N GLY A 44 -3.09 -16.82 29.42
CA GLY A 44 -1.98 -17.67 28.96
C GLY A 44 -1.16 -17.11 27.80
N GLY A 45 -1.36 -15.86 27.39
CA GLY A 45 -0.51 -15.19 26.41
C GLY A 45 -0.90 -15.36 24.94
N GLY A 46 -2.17 -15.65 24.64
CA GLY A 46 -2.72 -15.67 23.27
C GLY A 46 -3.78 -14.59 23.05
N VAL A 47 -4.13 -14.32 21.80
CA VAL A 47 -5.20 -13.36 21.45
C VAL A 47 -6.25 -14.04 20.58
N GLY A 48 -7.52 -13.87 20.93
CA GLY A 48 -8.63 -14.48 20.20
C GLY A 48 -10.00 -14.01 20.68
N PRO A 49 -11.07 -14.45 19.99
CA PRO A 49 -12.42 -14.07 20.35
C PRO A 49 -12.82 -14.68 21.71
N ALA A 50 -13.47 -13.87 22.55
CA ALA A 50 -14.18 -14.32 23.73
C ALA A 50 -15.36 -15.19 23.27
N GLY A 51 -15.29 -16.48 23.57
CA GLY A 51 -16.30 -17.43 23.10
C GLY A 51 -17.69 -17.13 23.67
N LEU A 52 -18.72 -17.18 22.83
CA LEU A 52 -20.11 -17.28 23.28
C LEU A 52 -20.41 -18.74 23.63
N ALA A 53 -20.89 -18.99 24.85
CA ALA A 53 -21.17 -20.33 25.38
C ALA A 53 -22.17 -21.16 24.54
N ARG A 54 -22.90 -20.53 23.61
CA ARG A 54 -23.99 -21.14 22.80
C ARG A 54 -23.78 -21.06 21.28
N GLU A 55 -22.56 -20.93 20.78
CA GLU A 55 -22.31 -20.96 19.32
C GLU A 55 -22.03 -22.36 18.78
N SER A 56 -22.47 -22.61 17.53
CA SER A 56 -22.20 -23.86 16.82
C SER A 56 -20.70 -24.03 16.54
N LYS A 57 -20.24 -25.29 16.46
CA LYS A 57 -18.81 -25.60 16.22
C LYS A 57 -18.28 -24.97 14.93
N SER A 58 -19.11 -24.88 13.89
CA SER A 58 -18.75 -24.24 12.62
C SER A 58 -18.61 -22.72 12.75
N ALA A 59 -19.54 -22.05 13.44
CA ALA A 59 -19.49 -20.60 13.63
C ALA A 59 -18.24 -20.20 14.41
N ARG A 60 -17.84 -21.02 15.41
CA ARG A 60 -16.63 -20.82 16.21
C ARG A 60 -15.33 -20.96 15.41
N LEU A 61 -15.33 -21.78 14.35
CA LEU A 61 -14.14 -21.99 13.50
C LEU A 61 -13.92 -20.84 12.51
N THR A 62 -14.99 -20.24 12.01
CA THR A 62 -14.93 -19.11 11.07
C THR A 62 -14.90 -17.75 11.78
N HIS A 63 -15.08 -17.75 13.11
CA HIS A 63 -15.13 -16.55 13.91
C HIS A 63 -13.76 -15.90 13.97
N GLY A 64 -13.66 -14.65 13.55
CA GLY A 64 -12.39 -13.93 13.51
C GLY A 64 -11.68 -13.92 12.16
N ASP A 65 -12.17 -14.67 11.16
CA ASP A 65 -11.63 -14.58 9.79
C ASP A 65 -11.79 -13.17 9.22
N ARG A 66 -12.91 -12.49 9.56
CA ARG A 66 -13.15 -11.10 9.16
C ARG A 66 -12.12 -10.15 9.78
N VAL A 67 -11.91 -10.28 11.09
CA VAL A 67 -10.96 -9.46 11.84
C VAL A 67 -9.53 -9.65 11.35
N ILE A 68 -9.12 -10.90 11.12
CA ILE A 68 -7.81 -11.22 10.56
C ILE A 68 -7.69 -10.70 9.13
N GLY A 69 -8.74 -10.85 8.31
CA GLY A 69 -8.79 -10.28 6.96
C GLY A 69 -8.56 -8.77 6.97
N ASP A 70 -9.29 -8.04 7.80
CA ASP A 70 -9.16 -6.59 7.93
C ASP A 70 -7.74 -6.19 8.37
N ALA A 71 -7.20 -6.84 9.40
CA ALA A 71 -5.85 -6.56 9.85
C ALA A 71 -4.79 -6.83 8.76
N LEU A 72 -4.93 -7.92 8.00
CA LEU A 72 -4.05 -8.23 6.87
C LEU A 72 -4.15 -7.19 5.74
N THR A 73 -5.32 -6.57 5.52
CA THR A 73 -5.42 -5.49 4.53
C THR A 73 -4.59 -4.27 4.92
N LEU A 74 -4.50 -3.97 6.22
CA LEU A 74 -3.68 -2.88 6.73
C LEU A 74 -2.19 -3.20 6.63
N GLU A 75 -1.78 -4.41 7.03
CA GLU A 75 -0.39 -4.87 6.86
C GLU A 75 0.01 -4.85 5.38
N ALA A 76 -0.87 -5.30 4.49
CA ALA A 76 -0.63 -5.27 3.05
C ALA A 76 -0.50 -3.83 2.51
N LEU A 77 -1.20 -2.84 3.07
CA LEU A 77 -1.04 -1.44 2.67
C LEU A 77 0.40 -0.95 2.87
N GLU A 78 1.04 -1.40 3.95
CA GLU A 78 2.40 -1.02 4.31
C GLU A 78 3.46 -1.84 3.58
N THR A 79 3.24 -3.16 3.48
CA THR A 79 4.26 -4.12 3.03
C THR A 79 4.14 -4.52 1.57
N ALA A 80 2.95 -4.43 0.97
CA ALA A 80 2.75 -4.94 -0.38
C ALA A 80 3.51 -4.08 -1.42
N PRO A 81 4.18 -4.72 -2.40
CA PRO A 81 4.86 -3.99 -3.44
C PRO A 81 3.85 -3.15 -4.24
N LYS A 82 4.10 -1.83 -4.31
CA LYS A 82 3.26 -0.92 -5.10
C LYS A 82 3.37 -1.29 -6.57
N LEU A 83 2.33 -1.92 -7.11
CA LEU A 83 2.28 -2.26 -8.52
C LEU A 83 2.32 -0.96 -9.35
N ARG A 84 3.39 -0.78 -10.15
CA ARG A 84 3.46 0.34 -11.10
C ARG A 84 2.44 0.10 -12.21
N ARG A 85 1.23 0.61 -12.02
CA ARG A 85 0.23 0.63 -13.09
C ARG A 85 0.77 1.43 -14.27
N LYS A 86 0.69 0.85 -15.47
CA LYS A 86 1.00 1.57 -16.70
C LYS A 86 0.02 2.74 -16.80
N LYS A 87 0.54 3.97 -16.83
CA LYS A 87 -0.30 5.16 -16.98
C LYS A 87 -1.13 5.01 -18.26
N PRO A 88 -2.43 5.38 -18.24
CA PRO A 88 -3.24 5.34 -19.45
C PRO A 88 -2.57 6.19 -20.53
N LYS A 89 -2.55 5.68 -21.77
CA LYS A 89 -2.04 6.45 -22.90
C LYS A 89 -2.96 7.65 -23.11
N ALA A 90 -2.39 8.84 -23.28
CA ALA A 90 -3.16 10.03 -23.59
C ALA A 90 -3.94 9.81 -24.91
N PRO A 91 -5.25 10.14 -24.96
CA PRO A 91 -6.05 10.00 -26.18
C PRO A 91 -5.44 10.76 -27.35
N PHE A 92 -5.56 10.22 -28.56
CA PHE A 92 -5.01 10.84 -29.77
C PHE A 92 -5.54 12.26 -29.96
N ARG A 93 -4.66 13.19 -30.33
CA ARG A 93 -4.94 14.64 -30.52
C ARG A 93 -5.43 15.42 -29.28
N SER A 94 -5.51 14.81 -28.10
CA SER A 94 -5.77 15.54 -26.85
C SER A 94 -4.67 16.55 -26.51
N VAL A 95 -4.97 17.51 -25.63
CA VAL A 95 -3.97 18.45 -25.07
C VAL A 95 -2.80 17.69 -24.43
N ALA A 96 -3.10 16.65 -23.65
CA ALA A 96 -2.09 15.79 -23.03
C ALA A 96 -1.22 15.07 -24.07
N HIS A 97 -1.81 14.59 -25.16
CA HIS A 97 -1.07 13.97 -26.27
C HIS A 97 -0.13 14.95 -26.97
N ARG A 98 -0.61 16.18 -27.27
CA ARG A 98 0.22 17.24 -27.86
C ARG A 98 1.37 17.65 -26.94
N MET A 99 1.11 17.78 -25.64
CA MET A 99 2.13 18.07 -24.63
C MET A 99 3.18 16.95 -24.55
N LYS A 100 2.78 15.68 -24.64
CA LYS A 100 3.70 14.54 -24.68
C LYS A 100 4.62 14.62 -25.90
N LEU A 101 4.08 14.83 -27.09
CA LEU A 101 4.86 14.99 -28.33
C LEU A 101 5.82 16.17 -28.26
N TYR A 102 5.39 17.29 -27.68
CA TYR A 102 6.25 18.47 -27.47
C TYR A 102 7.43 18.16 -26.54
N LYS A 103 7.18 17.50 -25.41
CA LYS A 103 8.24 17.07 -24.47
C LYS A 103 9.24 16.11 -25.12
N GLU A 104 8.74 15.15 -25.92
CA GLU A 104 9.57 14.20 -26.67
C GLU A 104 10.46 14.93 -27.69
N LYS A 105 9.91 15.88 -28.46
CA LYS A 105 10.68 16.70 -29.39
C LYS A 105 11.80 17.49 -28.70
N ILE A 106 11.51 18.10 -27.54
CA ILE A 106 12.54 18.80 -26.76
C ILE A 106 13.61 17.84 -26.26
N ALA A 107 13.22 16.68 -25.74
CA ALA A 107 14.17 15.69 -25.22
C ALA A 107 15.14 15.23 -26.32
N VAL A 108 14.62 14.96 -27.52
CA VAL A 108 15.43 14.62 -28.70
C VAL A 108 16.34 15.77 -29.11
N ALA A 109 15.85 17.01 -29.11
CA ALA A 109 16.67 18.18 -29.44
C ALA A 109 17.84 18.36 -28.45
N LYS A 110 17.61 18.12 -27.15
CA LYS A 110 18.64 18.19 -26.12
C LYS A 110 19.66 17.05 -26.18
N SER A 111 19.23 15.84 -26.56
CA SER A 111 20.13 14.69 -26.65
C SER A 111 21.05 14.71 -27.87
N ARG A 112 20.72 15.52 -28.88
CA ARG A 112 21.58 15.70 -30.06
C ARG A 112 22.78 16.55 -29.65
N LYS A 113 23.99 15.98 -29.78
CA LYS A 113 25.23 16.78 -29.70
C LYS A 113 25.16 17.86 -30.79
N PRO A 114 25.38 19.14 -30.45
CA PRO A 114 25.41 20.18 -31.45
C PRO A 114 26.56 19.89 -32.42
N TRP A 115 26.28 19.93 -33.72
CA TRP A 115 27.31 19.76 -34.75
C TRP A 115 28.38 20.86 -34.67
N ARG A 116 28.01 22.04 -34.15
CA ARG A 116 28.96 23.11 -33.82
C ARG A 116 29.48 22.91 -32.41
N HIS A 117 30.78 22.60 -32.30
CA HIS A 117 31.53 22.77 -31.07
C HIS A 117 31.71 24.27 -30.82
N LYS A 118 31.37 24.77 -29.62
CA LYS A 118 31.77 26.13 -29.23
C LYS A 118 33.30 26.13 -29.14
N TYR A 119 33.93 26.99 -29.94
CA TYR A 119 35.37 27.20 -29.86
C TYR A 119 35.70 27.79 -28.49
N ASP A 120 36.70 27.23 -27.83
CA ASP A 120 37.12 27.61 -26.49
C ASP A 120 38.32 28.55 -26.60
N PHE A 121 38.05 29.84 -26.48
CA PHE A 121 39.06 30.90 -26.60
C PHE A 121 40.07 30.90 -25.43
N SER A 122 39.85 30.12 -24.36
CA SER A 122 40.83 29.99 -23.27
C SER A 122 42.07 29.20 -23.66
N LYS A 123 42.03 28.49 -24.80
CA LYS A 123 43.14 27.67 -25.31
C LYS A 123 44.16 28.44 -26.15
N ASP A 124 43.82 29.65 -26.58
CA ASP A 124 44.69 30.51 -27.40
C ASP A 124 45.47 31.54 -26.57
N THR A 125 45.19 31.68 -25.28
CA THR A 125 45.96 32.54 -24.37
C THR A 125 47.17 31.80 -23.79
N THR A 126 48.13 31.47 -24.65
CA THR A 126 49.51 31.17 -24.23
C THR A 126 50.42 32.10 -25.01
N TRP A 127 50.75 33.24 -24.40
CA TRP A 127 51.88 34.10 -24.78
C TRP A 127 53.07 33.74 -23.91
#